data_AF-A0A2M8LC57-F1
#
_entry.id   AF-A0A2M8LC57-F1
#
_cell.length_a   1.000
_cell.length_b   1.000
_cell.length_c   1.000
_cell.angle_alpha   90.00
_cell.angle_beta   90.00
_cell.angle_gamma   90.00
#
_symmetry.space_group_name_H-M   'P 1'
#
loop_
_entity.id
_entity.type
_entity.pdbx_description
1 polymer ?
#
loop_
_entity_poly.entity_id
_entity_poly.type
_entity_poly.pdbx_seq_one_letter_code
_entity_poly.pdbx_strand_id
1 'polypeptide(L)'
;MPDETKIARTRIALYLIAFIFSLSGAMTAYTNSSFLNQYIGESLVGIVYTAGSIFSILCFSYVAYLMRKFGNYRVSLVFISITFISTIALAFIKNPLLIFISFIVNFASIALVGLNLDLFLERFSRDTKTGSVRGYISHVW
;
A
#
# COMPACT_ATOMS: atom_id res chain seq x y z
N MET A 1 20.68 19.85 17.59
CA MET A 1 19.27 19.43 17.76
C MET A 1 18.66 19.32 16.37
N PRO A 2 18.22 18.12 15.93
CA PRO A 2 17.46 18.03 14.69
C PRO A 2 16.16 18.82 14.86
N ASP A 3 15.93 19.73 13.91
CA ASP A 3 14.83 20.71 13.85
C ASP A 3 13.45 20.03 14.06
N GLU A 4 12.81 20.24 15.21
CA GLU A 4 11.46 19.69 15.50
C GLU A 4 10.43 20.13 14.44
N THR A 5 10.65 21.31 13.84
CA THR A 5 9.85 21.85 12.73
C THR A 5 9.92 21.00 11.46
N LYS A 6 11.08 20.39 11.16
CA LYS A 6 11.26 19.50 9.99
C LYS A 6 10.49 18.20 10.18
N ILE A 7 10.49 17.64 11.38
CA ILE A 7 9.75 16.40 11.70
C ILE A 7 8.23 16.61 11.54
N ALA A 8 7.70 17.75 12.00
CA ALA A 8 6.30 18.10 11.84
C ALA A 8 5.90 18.24 10.35
N ARG A 9 6.73 18.90 9.53
CA ARG A 9 6.49 19.02 8.08
C ARG A 9 6.51 17.67 7.36
N THR A 10 7.46 16.79 7.68
CA THR A 10 7.53 15.45 7.09
C THR A 10 6.30 14.62 7.42
N ARG A 11 5.74 14.73 8.64
CA ARG A 11 4.50 14.03 9.02
C ARG A 11 3.29 14.51 8.20
N ILE A 12 3.13 15.82 8.07
CA ILE A 12 2.05 16.40 7.25
C ILE A 12 2.19 15.93 5.79
N ALA A 13 3.41 15.91 5.25
CA ALA A 13 3.67 15.39 3.92
C ALA A 13 3.28 13.90 3.79
N LEU A 14 3.62 13.05 4.76
CA LEU A 14 3.24 11.64 4.75
C LEU A 14 1.72 11.44 4.83
N TYR A 15 1.02 12.22 5.65
CA TYR A 15 -0.44 12.18 5.70
C TYR A 15 -1.08 12.61 4.38
N LEU A 16 -0.58 13.67 3.76
CA LEU A 16 -1.05 14.10 2.44
C LEU A 16 -0.80 13.04 1.37
N ILE A 17 0.37 12.40 1.37
CA ILE A 17 0.69 11.31 0.44
C ILE A 17 -0.25 10.12 0.66
N ALA A 18 -0.46 9.70 1.91
CA ALA A 18 -1.35 8.59 2.24
C ALA A 18 -2.81 8.91 1.86
N PHE A 19 -3.25 10.15 2.07
CA PHE A 19 -4.57 10.62 1.67
C PHE A 19 -4.75 10.60 0.15
N ILE A 20 -3.84 11.21 -0.61
CA ILE A 20 -3.90 11.23 -2.07
C ILE A 20 -3.85 9.81 -2.64
N PHE A 21 -2.98 8.96 -2.09
CA PHE A 21 -2.87 7.56 -2.50
C PHE A 21 -4.18 6.79 -2.25
N SER A 22 -4.76 6.93 -1.06
CA SER A 22 -6.02 6.28 -0.71
C SER A 22 -7.19 6.78 -1.55
N LEU A 23 -7.25 8.08 -1.81
CA LEU A 23 -8.26 8.70 -2.67
C LEU A 23 -8.16 8.17 -4.11
N SER A 24 -6.95 8.12 -4.66
CA SER A 24 -6.71 7.54 -5.99
C SER A 24 -7.08 6.07 -6.03
N GLY A 25 -6.71 5.29 -5.01
CA GLY A 25 -7.05 3.87 -4.90
C GLY A 25 -8.55 3.61 -4.83
N ALA A 26 -9.29 4.44 -4.07
CA ALA A 26 -10.75 4.34 -3.96
C ALA A 26 -11.45 4.62 -5.29
N MET A 27 -11.00 5.64 -6.02
CA MET A 27 -11.51 5.96 -7.36
C MET A 27 -11.29 4.79 -8.32
N THR A 28 -10.08 4.25 -8.37
CA THR A 28 -9.74 3.10 -9.22
C THR A 28 -10.53 1.85 -8.82
N ALA A 29 -10.71 1.59 -7.53
CA ALA A 29 -11.50 0.46 -7.04
C ALA A 29 -12.97 0.54 -7.46
N TYR A 30 -13.56 1.75 -7.43
CA TYR A 30 -14.95 1.97 -7.85
C TYR A 30 -15.12 1.75 -9.36
N THR A 31 -14.18 2.22 -10.17
CA THR A 31 -14.23 2.01 -11.62
C THR A 31 -13.91 0.57 -12.01
N ASN A 32 -13.05 -0.12 -11.25
CA ASN A 32 -12.58 -1.45 -11.60
C ASN A 32 -13.69 -2.51 -11.64
N SER A 33 -14.63 -2.51 -10.70
CA SER A 33 -15.75 -3.47 -10.73
C SER A 33 -16.59 -3.32 -12.00
N SER A 34 -16.91 -2.08 -12.38
CA SER A 34 -17.64 -1.77 -13.62
C SER A 34 -16.82 -2.09 -14.87
N PHE A 35 -15.51 -1.84 -14.85
CA PHE A 35 -14.59 -2.17 -15.93
C PHE A 35 -14.50 -3.68 -16.13
N LEU A 36 -14.25 -4.46 -15.08
CA LEU A 36 -14.19 -5.92 -15.17
C LEU A 36 -15.52 -6.52 -15.66
N ASN A 37 -16.66 -5.98 -15.23
CA ASN A 37 -17.96 -6.48 -15.69
C ASN A 37 -18.12 -6.35 -17.22
N GLN A 38 -17.57 -5.29 -17.84
CA GLN A 38 -17.62 -5.10 -19.30
C GLN A 38 -16.82 -6.15 -20.09
N TYR A 39 -15.78 -6.74 -19.51
CA TYR A 39 -14.89 -7.68 -20.22
C TYR A 39 -15.08 -9.14 -19.83
N ILE A 40 -15.49 -9.42 -18.60
CA ILE A 40 -15.43 -10.77 -18.02
C ILE A 40 -16.78 -11.22 -17.42
N GLY A 41 -17.76 -10.33 -17.30
CA GLY A 41 -19.08 -10.65 -16.76
C GLY A 41 -19.13 -10.77 -15.23
N GLU A 42 -20.29 -10.48 -14.66
CA GLU A 42 -20.51 -10.21 -13.23
C GLU A 42 -20.09 -11.37 -12.31
N SER A 43 -20.34 -12.61 -12.74
CA SER A 43 -19.98 -13.82 -11.99
C SER A 43 -18.47 -14.01 -11.83
N LEU A 44 -17.67 -13.60 -12.82
CA LEU A 44 -16.21 -13.74 -12.78
C LEU A 44 -15.55 -12.63 -11.96
N VAL A 45 -16.17 -11.46 -11.82
CA VAL A 45 -15.65 -10.34 -11.00
C VAL A 45 -15.39 -10.80 -9.56
N GLY A 46 -16.35 -11.50 -8.94
CA GLY A 46 -16.20 -12.01 -7.57
C GLY A 46 -15.04 -13.00 -7.41
N ILE A 47 -14.81 -13.87 -8.40
CA ILE A 47 -13.68 -14.80 -8.41
C ILE A 47 -12.36 -14.04 -8.53
N VAL A 48 -12.29 -12.99 -9.37
CA VAL A 48 -11.08 -12.17 -9.51
C VAL A 48 -10.72 -11.50 -8.18
N TYR A 49 -11.70 -10.89 -7.51
CA TYR A 49 -11.47 -10.25 -6.20
C TYR A 49 -11.05 -11.26 -5.13
N THR A 50 -11.63 -12.46 -5.15
CA THR A 50 -11.25 -13.54 -4.22
C THR A 50 -9.81 -13.99 -4.46
N ALA A 51 -9.45 -14.25 -5.72
CA ALA A 51 -8.09 -14.63 -6.11
C ALA A 51 -7.08 -13.52 -5.78
N GLY A 52 -7.43 -12.27 -6.06
CA GLY A 52 -6.63 -11.10 -5.71
C GLY A 52 -6.41 -10.94 -4.21
N SER A 53 -7.44 -11.25 -3.40
CA SER A 53 -7.34 -11.19 -1.94
C SER A 53 -6.41 -12.27 -1.39
N ILE A 54 -6.52 -13.51 -1.86
CA ILE A 54 -5.60 -14.61 -1.49
C ILE A 54 -4.16 -14.24 -1.86
N PHE A 55 -3.96 -13.72 -3.08
CA PHE A 55 -2.64 -13.29 -3.53
C PHE A 55 -2.07 -12.14 -2.68
N SER A 56 -2.91 -11.17 -2.32
CA SER A 56 -2.53 -10.06 -1.44
C SER A 56 -2.07 -10.53 -0.06
N ILE A 57 -2.79 -11.50 0.54
CA ILE A 57 -2.41 -12.11 1.83
C ILE A 57 -1.03 -12.79 1.74
N LEU A 58 -0.77 -13.53 0.66
CA LEU A 58 0.54 -14.15 0.42
C LEU A 58 1.64 -13.10 0.30
N CYS A 59 1.39 -12.03 -0.46
CA CYS A 59 2.34 -10.93 -0.60
C CYS A 59 2.58 -10.20 0.73
N PHE A 60 1.57 -10.06 1.60
CA PHE A 60 1.72 -9.43 2.91
C PHE A 60 2.73 -10.17 3.78
N SER A 61 2.69 -11.50 3.79
CA SER A 61 3.68 -12.31 4.52
C SER A 61 5.10 -12.07 4.00
N TYR A 62 5.23 -11.91 2.68
CA TYR A 62 6.53 -11.68 2.03
C TYR A 62 7.06 -10.25 2.17
N VAL A 63 6.16 -9.26 2.34
CA VAL A 63 6.54 -7.84 2.41
C VAL A 63 7.42 -7.56 3.63
N ALA A 64 7.09 -8.14 4.78
CA ALA A 64 7.86 -7.98 6.01
C ALA A 64 9.30 -8.48 5.84
N TYR A 65 9.48 -9.58 5.11
CA TYR A 65 10.79 -10.12 4.76
C TYR A 65 11.54 -9.20 3.79
N LEU A 66 10.89 -8.73 2.72
CA LEU A 66 11.48 -7.79 1.76
C LEU A 66 11.94 -6.49 2.42
N MET A 67 11.12 -5.92 3.29
CA MET A 67 11.41 -4.67 4.00
C MET A 67 12.63 -4.81 4.93
N ARG A 68 12.78 -5.97 5.59
CA ARG A 68 13.97 -6.27 6.41
C ARG A 68 15.23 -6.44 5.56
N LYS A 69 15.12 -7.02 4.36
CA LYS A 69 16.27 -7.34 3.50
C LYS A 69 16.76 -6.16 2.65
N PHE A 70 15.85 -5.40 2.03
CA PHE A 70 16.19 -4.36 1.05
C PHE A 70 16.02 -2.93 1.59
N GLY A 71 15.46 -2.78 2.78
CA GLY A 71 15.17 -1.49 3.41
C GLY A 71 13.80 -0.94 2.98
N ASN A 72 13.10 -0.36 3.95
CA ASN A 72 11.71 0.09 3.84
C ASN A 72 11.49 1.00 2.61
N TYR A 73 12.32 2.04 2.44
CA TYR A 73 12.15 3.04 1.38
C TYR A 73 12.24 2.47 -0.06
N ARG A 74 13.20 1.57 -0.32
CA ARG A 74 13.38 0.98 -1.65
C ARG A 74 12.22 0.07 -2.02
N VAL A 75 11.75 -0.72 -1.05
CA VAL A 75 10.64 -1.66 -1.24
C VAL A 75 9.35 -0.90 -1.56
N SER A 76 9.05 0.18 -0.83
CA SER A 76 7.86 0.98 -1.09
C SER A 76 7.90 1.66 -2.46
N LEU A 77 9.06 2.18 -2.89
CA LEU A 77 9.23 2.75 -4.24
C LEU A 77 8.94 1.71 -5.33
N VAL A 78 9.47 0.50 -5.20
CA VAL A 78 9.22 -0.59 -6.16
C VAL A 78 7.73 -0.91 -6.24
N PHE A 79 7.02 -1.03 -5.11
CA PHE A 79 5.58 -1.30 -5.12
C PHE A 79 4.75 -0.16 -5.71
N ILE A 80 5.14 1.10 -5.47
CA ILE A 80 4.49 2.26 -6.10
C ILE A 80 4.68 2.21 -7.62
N SER A 81 5.90 1.92 -8.10
CA SER A 81 6.18 1.77 -9.53
C SER A 81 5.38 0.62 -10.15
N ILE A 82 5.31 -0.53 -9.49
CA ILE A 82 4.51 -1.68 -9.95
C ILE A 82 3.03 -1.28 -10.04
N THR A 83 2.49 -0.62 -9.01
CA THR A 83 1.10 -0.15 -9.01
C THR A 83 0.83 0.76 -10.21
N PHE A 84 1.72 1.72 -10.46
CA PHE A 84 1.59 2.66 -11.58
C PHE A 84 1.63 1.96 -12.94
N ILE A 85 2.60 1.04 -13.14
CA ILE A 85 2.72 0.26 -14.38
C ILE A 85 1.49 -0.63 -14.58
N SER A 86 1.01 -1.30 -13.54
CA SER A 86 -0.18 -2.16 -13.64
C SER A 86 -1.46 -1.37 -13.94
N THR A 87 -1.63 -0.16 -13.38
CA THR A 87 -2.75 0.71 -13.71
C THR A 87 -2.71 1.16 -15.17
N ILE A 88 -1.53 1.53 -15.68
CA ILE A 88 -1.37 1.87 -17.10
C ILE A 88 -1.64 0.65 -17.99
N ALA A 89 -1.13 -0.52 -17.61
CA ALA A 89 -1.37 -1.76 -18.33
C ALA A 89 -2.88 -2.05 -18.46
N LEU A 90 -3.64 -1.90 -17.38
CA LEU A 90 -5.10 -2.05 -17.38
C LEU A 90 -5.81 -1.08 -18.35
N ALA A 91 -5.26 0.11 -18.58
CA ALA A 91 -5.85 1.08 -19.50
C ALA A 91 -5.65 0.74 -20.99
N PHE A 92 -4.55 0.07 -21.35
CA PHE A 92 -4.22 -0.22 -22.76
C PHE A 92 -4.53 -1.67 -23.19
N ILE A 93 -4.57 -2.60 -22.25
CA ILE A 93 -4.76 -4.02 -22.55
C ILE A 93 -6.24 -4.31 -22.85
N LYS A 94 -6.49 -5.01 -23.96
CA LYS A 94 -7.82 -5.51 -24.35
C LYS A 94 -8.01 -7.01 -24.17
N ASN A 95 -6.94 -7.73 -23.81
CA ASN A 95 -6.97 -9.19 -23.64
C ASN A 95 -7.49 -9.55 -22.23
N PRO A 96 -8.59 -10.32 -22.09
CA PRO A 96 -9.19 -10.64 -20.80
C PRO A 96 -8.25 -11.32 -19.79
N LEU A 97 -7.41 -12.25 -20.25
CA LEU A 97 -6.44 -12.94 -19.38
C LEU A 97 -5.39 -11.97 -18.82
N LEU A 98 -4.92 -11.05 -19.66
CA LEU A 98 -3.88 -10.11 -19.27
C LEU A 98 -4.44 -8.98 -18.39
N ILE A 99 -5.71 -8.60 -18.58
CA ILE A 99 -6.48 -7.76 -17.64
C ILE A 99 -6.56 -8.43 -16.28
N PHE A 100 -6.93 -9.72 -16.23
CA PHE A 100 -7.05 -10.47 -14.98
C PHE A 100 -5.74 -10.48 -14.18
N ILE A 101 -4.62 -10.83 -14.82
CA ILE A 101 -3.30 -10.87 -14.18
C ILE A 101 -2.90 -9.46 -13.71
N SER A 102 -3.05 -8.45 -14.57
CA SER A 102 -2.68 -7.06 -14.23
C SER A 102 -3.51 -6.52 -13.07
N PHE A 103 -4.80 -6.88 -13.01
CA PHE A 103 -5.69 -6.51 -11.92
C PHE A 103 -5.27 -7.13 -10.60
N ILE A 104 -4.95 -8.43 -10.56
CA ILE A 104 -4.50 -9.10 -9.33
C ILE A 104 -3.21 -8.47 -8.80
N VAL A 105 -2.25 -8.20 -9.69
CA VAL A 105 -0.98 -7.56 -9.33
C VAL A 105 -1.23 -6.13 -8.82
N ASN A 106 -2.10 -5.37 -9.47
CA ASN A 106 -2.46 -4.01 -9.05
C ASN A 106 -3.13 -4.02 -7.66
N PHE A 107 -4.11 -4.91 -7.47
CA PHE A 107 -4.85 -5.05 -6.22
C PHE A 107 -3.94 -5.38 -5.04
N ALA A 108 -3.04 -6.35 -5.21
CA ALA A 108 -2.05 -6.68 -4.19
C ALA A 108 -1.06 -5.53 -3.95
N SER A 109 -0.58 -4.88 -5.02
CA SER A 109 0.38 -3.77 -4.88
C SER A 109 -0.20 -2.58 -4.13
N ILE A 110 -1.47 -2.22 -4.39
CA ILE A 110 -2.16 -1.15 -3.67
C ILE A 110 -2.23 -1.46 -2.17
N ALA A 111 -2.64 -2.69 -1.82
CA ALA A 111 -2.72 -3.12 -0.42
C ALA A 111 -1.36 -3.07 0.28
N LEU A 112 -0.29 -3.48 -0.41
CA LEU A 112 1.07 -3.43 0.11
C LEU A 112 1.54 -1.99 0.31
N VAL A 113 1.32 -1.09 -0.66
CA VAL A 113 1.71 0.33 -0.52
C VAL A 113 0.96 0.98 0.65
N GLY A 114 -0.32 0.67 0.83
CA GLY A 114 -1.10 1.13 1.99
C GLY A 114 -0.46 0.71 3.32
N LEU A 115 -0.13 -0.57 3.48
CA LEU A 115 0.56 -1.07 4.67
C LEU A 115 1.94 -0.42 4.89
N ASN A 116 2.70 -0.22 3.80
CA ASN A 116 3.99 0.46 3.88
C ASN A 116 3.83 1.89 4.43
N LEU A 117 2.84 2.64 3.91
CA LEU A 117 2.53 4.00 4.37
C LEU A 117 2.10 4.03 5.84
N ASP A 118 1.27 3.09 6.28
CA ASP A 118 0.87 2.97 7.69
C ASP A 118 2.08 2.69 8.60
N LEU A 119 2.97 1.79 8.19
CA LEU A 119 4.22 1.50 8.92
C LEU A 119 5.15 2.73 9.00
N PHE A 120 5.22 3.55 7.94
CA PHE A 120 5.96 4.81 7.99
C PHE A 120 5.32 5.79 8.97
N LEU A 121 4.01 5.99 8.88
CA LEU A 121 3.27 6.87 9.79
C LEU A 121 3.45 6.46 11.25
N GLU A 122 3.39 5.15 11.54
CA GLU A 122 3.60 4.62 12.90
C GLU A 122 5.00 4.89 13.43
N ARG A 123 6.05 4.68 12.62
CA ARG A 123 7.45 4.98 12.99
C ARG A 123 7.62 6.46 13.31
N PHE A 124 7.19 7.33 12.40
CA PHE A 124 7.29 8.78 12.60
C PHE A 124 6.42 9.27 13.75
N SER A 125 5.32 8.59 14.09
CA SER A 125 4.45 8.90 15.23
C SER A 125 5.10 8.55 16.57
N ARG A 126 5.64 7.32 16.71
CA ARG A 126 6.28 6.83 17.95
C ARG A 126 7.56 7.58 18.32
N ASP A 127 8.34 8.03 17.34
CA ASP A 127 9.61 8.75 17.58
C ASP A 127 9.45 10.08 18.35
N THR A 128 8.24 10.66 18.44
CA THR A 128 8.03 11.97 19.10
C THR A 128 7.47 11.87 20.51
N LYS A 129 7.02 10.69 20.99
CA LYS A 129 6.46 10.56 22.35
C LYS A 129 7.01 9.41 23.20
N THR A 130 7.82 8.50 22.67
CA THR A 130 8.13 7.25 23.39
C THR A 130 9.55 7.14 23.96
N GLY A 131 10.44 8.11 23.68
CA GLY A 131 11.80 8.14 24.26
C GLY A 131 11.84 8.33 25.79
N SER A 132 10.96 9.17 26.35
CA SER A 132 10.95 9.44 27.81
C SER A 132 10.10 8.48 28.64
N VAL A 133 9.13 7.79 28.03
CA VAL A 133 8.14 7.02 28.81
C VAL A 133 8.61 5.60 29.14
N ARG A 134 9.60 5.06 28.41
CA ARG A 134 10.16 3.73 28.72
C ARG A 134 11.20 3.73 29.86
N GLY A 135 11.69 4.90 30.30
CA GLY A 135 12.58 5.01 31.46
C GLY A 135 11.86 5.00 32.80
N TYR A 136 10.62 5.52 32.87
CA TYR A 136 9.92 5.71 34.14
C TYR A 136 9.22 4.45 34.68
N ILE A 137 8.93 3.47 33.82
CA ILE A 137 8.18 2.26 34.23
C ILE A 137 9.10 1.17 34.81
N SER A 138 10.43 1.36 34.82
CA SER A 138 11.39 0.39 35.39
C SER A 138 11.79 0.62 36.85
N HIS A 139 11.30 1.69 37.50
CA HIS A 139 11.76 2.10 38.84
C HIS A 139 10.64 2.17 39.91
N VAL A 140 9.63 1.31 39.83
CA VAL A 140 8.73 1.07 40.97
C VAL A 140 8.49 -0.43 41.13
N TRP A 141 9.42 -1.07 41.84
CA TRP A 141 9.20 -2.23 42.69
C TRP A 141 9.94 -1.98 44.00
#